data_AF-A0A2G2VCR5-F1
#
_entry.id   AF-A0A2G2VCR5-F1
#
_cell.length_a   1.000
_cell.length_b   1.000
_cell.length_c   1.000
_cell.angle_alpha   90.00
_cell.angle_beta   90.00
_cell.angle_gamma   90.00
#
_symmetry.space_group_name_H-M   'P 1'
#
loop_
_entity.id
_entity.type
_entity.pdbx_description
1 polymer ?
#
loop_
_entity_poly.entity_id
_entity_poly.type
_entity_poly.pdbx_seq_one_letter_code
_entity_poly.pdbx_strand_id
1 'polypeptide(L)'
;MASEQAPAVEMPVTLSKYTKRVMLKTLLGRSDGGVGLIGKRIVIGGWVKSSCEIRIQTVTPPPPAHVVSPKDVTCSEVLQSRIPLLRSLMKVFGAGEHRAREKLNVIIQKAPQPSVSILQVSDGSCVPSLQVLVDSVLATPCQVMPSGTCVLIEGVLQRPSVQGKHVVEIQAEKILHLGLVDQSYPLSKKRLPLESLRDCSHFRSRTTTVASVTRIHNALTWATHGFFQDQGFLHVQVPIITSTDSEGFSEKFLVTTLLSKGKKNDQISSTENAGVSVEAIWASIKDKSKKVEELSRTDSNKEALVAAQQDLKKTKELVSQLETRQKANSGVTIDTRKFDFSKDFFARQTYLTVSGHLHLESQACALGNVYSFGPRFQAEKSASKKSLAETWMVDVEMAFSELEDAMDCANDFLKFVCKMLVEDCMEDLQFVLKRIDKAVIERLQFTMSSSFERISYAEAIEVLRQVAGKKFQSNVEFGVALTEEHQSYLVDEIYKKPVIIYNHQKGLKPFYVRLNDDGKTAAAFNVVLPKVGTVIRGSQSEERFDVLSSRMKELGLPKQQYQWYLDLRCHGSVKTSGFSLMLESLVLYATGLNDVKDAVPFPRSSGRANN
;
A
#
# COMPACT_ATOMS: atom_id res chain seq x y z
N MET A 1 -33.34 21.91 -52.12
CA MET A 1 -33.88 20.82 -51.28
C MET A 1 -33.02 20.75 -50.03
N ALA A 2 -33.65 21.02 -48.89
CA ALA A 2 -33.00 21.05 -47.59
C ALA A 2 -32.49 19.65 -47.23
N SER A 3 -31.25 19.54 -46.75
CA SER A 3 -30.77 18.30 -46.13
C SER A 3 -31.39 18.21 -44.74
N GLU A 4 -32.32 17.29 -44.55
CA GLU A 4 -32.80 16.89 -43.23
C GLU A 4 -31.60 16.37 -42.42
N GLN A 5 -31.16 17.17 -41.44
CA GLN A 5 -30.31 16.68 -40.37
C GLN A 5 -31.14 15.70 -39.54
N ALA A 6 -30.71 14.44 -39.50
CA ALA A 6 -31.25 13.46 -38.57
C ALA A 6 -31.23 14.04 -37.14
N PRO A 7 -32.30 13.87 -36.34
CA PRO A 7 -32.35 14.39 -34.99
C PRO A 7 -31.23 13.79 -34.15
N ALA A 8 -30.45 14.65 -33.50
CA ALA A 8 -29.42 14.24 -32.56
C ALA A 8 -30.07 13.38 -31.47
N VAL A 9 -29.65 12.12 -31.37
CA VAL A 9 -30.12 11.18 -30.34
C VAL A 9 -29.83 11.82 -28.97
N GLU A 10 -30.87 12.25 -28.26
CA GLU A 10 -30.73 12.78 -26.92
C GLU A 10 -30.20 11.67 -26.01
N MET A 11 -28.91 11.71 -25.69
CA MET A 11 -28.32 10.77 -24.75
C MET A 11 -28.72 11.15 -23.31
N PRO A 12 -29.33 10.24 -22.54
CA PRO A 12 -29.77 10.54 -21.18
C PRO A 12 -28.58 10.72 -20.24
N VAL A 13 -28.75 11.58 -19.24
CA VAL A 13 -27.80 11.71 -18.12
C VAL A 13 -27.90 10.45 -17.26
N THR A 14 -26.79 9.72 -17.11
CA THR A 14 -26.74 8.56 -16.23
C THR A 14 -26.70 9.00 -14.77
N LEU A 15 -27.81 8.80 -14.05
CA LEU A 15 -27.85 9.00 -12.62
C LEU A 15 -27.20 7.83 -11.87
N SER A 16 -26.61 8.11 -10.72
CA SER A 16 -26.17 7.06 -9.81
C SER A 16 -27.38 6.23 -9.33
N LYS A 17 -27.28 4.91 -9.36
CA LYS A 17 -28.37 4.01 -8.92
C LYS A 17 -28.86 4.32 -7.49
N TYR A 18 -27.97 4.80 -6.63
CA TYR A 18 -28.26 5.01 -5.20
C TYR A 18 -28.35 6.48 -4.79
N THR A 19 -28.17 7.43 -5.72
CA THR A 19 -28.29 8.86 -5.41
C THR A 19 -28.82 9.63 -6.60
N LYS A 20 -29.54 10.74 -6.37
CA LYS A 20 -29.97 11.66 -7.44
C LYS A 20 -28.83 12.45 -8.09
N ARG A 21 -27.58 12.16 -7.71
CA ARG A 21 -26.39 12.86 -8.21
C ARG A 21 -25.82 12.14 -9.43
N VAL A 22 -25.23 12.92 -10.32
CA VAL A 22 -24.36 12.43 -11.37
C VAL A 22 -22.97 12.20 -10.77
N MET A 23 -22.42 11.00 -10.96
CA MET A 23 -21.05 10.69 -10.57
C MET A 23 -20.10 11.25 -11.64
N LEU A 24 -19.06 11.98 -11.24
CA LEU A 24 -18.19 12.68 -12.18
C LEU A 24 -17.52 11.74 -13.18
N LYS A 25 -17.13 10.52 -12.77
CA LYS A 25 -16.59 9.49 -13.68
C LYS A 25 -17.54 9.17 -14.84
N THR A 26 -18.86 9.14 -14.59
CA THR A 26 -19.86 8.84 -15.66
C THR A 26 -20.07 10.00 -16.62
N LEU A 27 -19.72 11.21 -16.21
CA LEU A 27 -19.78 12.41 -17.04
C LEU A 27 -18.47 12.60 -17.81
N LEU A 28 -17.34 12.66 -17.09
CA LEU A 28 -16.03 13.01 -17.61
C LEU A 28 -15.32 11.83 -18.30
N GLY A 29 -15.69 10.59 -17.94
CA GLY A 29 -15.15 9.38 -18.56
C GLY A 29 -15.79 9.01 -19.90
N ARG A 30 -16.74 9.81 -20.40
CA ARG A 30 -17.32 9.62 -21.74
C ARG A 30 -16.27 9.92 -22.81
N SER A 31 -16.40 9.28 -23.98
CA SER A 31 -15.53 9.54 -25.13
C SER A 31 -15.57 11.00 -25.61
N ASP A 32 -16.70 11.69 -25.41
CA ASP A 32 -16.89 13.11 -25.70
C ASP A 32 -16.56 14.04 -24.49
N GLY A 33 -16.09 13.49 -23.37
CA GLY A 33 -15.81 14.23 -22.13
C GLY A 33 -17.01 14.94 -21.52
N GLY A 34 -18.24 14.56 -21.90
CA GLY A 34 -19.50 15.15 -21.43
C GLY A 34 -20.09 16.21 -22.36
N VAL A 35 -19.48 16.49 -23.51
CA VAL A 35 -19.95 17.53 -24.47
C VAL A 35 -21.37 17.24 -24.98
N GLY A 36 -21.73 15.97 -25.19
CA GLY A 36 -23.09 15.59 -25.60
C GLY A 36 -24.18 15.87 -24.56
N LEU A 37 -23.82 16.28 -23.33
CA LEU A 37 -24.74 16.59 -22.24
C LEU A 37 -24.88 18.10 -21.98
N ILE A 38 -24.29 18.95 -22.83
CA ILE A 38 -24.46 20.41 -22.74
C ILE A 38 -25.95 20.79 -22.81
N GLY A 39 -26.35 21.74 -21.97
CA GLY A 39 -27.74 22.19 -21.78
C GLY A 39 -28.55 21.33 -20.81
N LYS A 40 -28.05 20.15 -20.40
CA LYS A 40 -28.72 19.32 -19.40
C LYS A 40 -28.46 19.88 -17.99
N ARG A 41 -29.52 19.93 -17.18
CA ARG A 41 -29.44 20.23 -15.75
C ARG A 41 -29.04 18.98 -14.98
N ILE A 42 -28.04 19.09 -14.11
CA ILE A 42 -27.53 17.99 -13.31
C ILE A 42 -27.29 18.41 -11.86
N VAL A 43 -27.28 17.42 -10.97
CA VAL A 43 -26.88 17.59 -9.58
C VAL A 43 -25.57 16.83 -9.36
N ILE A 44 -24.54 17.51 -8.86
CA ILE A 44 -23.26 16.91 -8.47
C ILE A 44 -22.99 17.20 -6.99
N GLY A 45 -22.13 16.40 -6.37
CA GLY A 45 -21.63 16.72 -5.04
C GLY A 45 -20.23 16.18 -4.82
N GLY A 46 -19.43 16.90 -4.06
CA GLY A 46 -18.02 16.60 -3.86
C GLY A 46 -17.34 17.64 -2.98
N TRP A 47 -16.01 17.69 -3.04
CA TRP A 47 -15.21 18.71 -2.37
C TRP A 47 -14.43 19.57 -3.35
N VAL A 48 -14.21 20.82 -2.97
CA VAL A 48 -13.41 21.78 -3.74
C VAL A 48 -11.93 21.42 -3.62
N LYS A 49 -11.25 21.17 -4.74
CA LYS A 49 -9.80 20.90 -4.79
C LYS A 49 -8.98 22.18 -4.94
N SER A 50 -9.50 23.12 -5.71
CA SER A 50 -8.92 24.43 -5.93
C SER A 50 -10.00 25.38 -6.42
N SER A 51 -9.76 26.68 -6.25
CA SER A 51 -10.68 27.72 -6.68
C SER A 51 -9.95 29.01 -7.05
N CYS A 52 -10.59 29.85 -7.85
CA CYS A 52 -10.22 31.25 -8.04
C CYS A 52 -11.47 32.13 -8.12
N GLU A 53 -11.32 33.42 -7.82
CA GLU A 53 -12.39 34.41 -7.93
C GLU A 53 -12.11 35.33 -9.12
N ILE A 54 -13.11 35.57 -9.96
CA ILE A 54 -13.09 36.58 -11.01
C ILE A 54 -14.04 37.71 -10.62
N ARG A 55 -13.52 38.93 -10.49
CA ARG A 55 -14.34 40.11 -10.20
C ARG A 55 -14.89 40.71 -11.49
N ILE A 56 -16.18 40.99 -11.51
CA ILE A 56 -16.83 41.68 -12.63
C ILE A 56 -16.61 43.18 -12.42
N GLN A 57 -15.79 43.80 -13.27
CA GLN A 57 -15.63 45.25 -13.23
C GLN A 57 -16.91 45.91 -13.74
N THR A 58 -17.68 46.50 -12.83
CA THR A 58 -18.76 47.41 -13.21
C THR A 58 -18.13 48.73 -13.67
N VAL A 59 -18.30 49.08 -14.95
CA VAL A 59 -17.94 50.42 -15.46
C VAL A 59 -18.80 51.45 -14.72
N THR A 60 -18.23 52.15 -13.75
CA THR A 60 -18.86 53.34 -13.16
C THR A 60 -18.87 54.46 -14.21
N PRO A 61 -20.01 55.10 -14.50
CA PRO A 61 -20.02 56.31 -15.33
C PRO A 61 -19.19 57.42 -14.64
N PRO A 62 -18.54 58.31 -15.41
CA PRO A 62 -17.70 59.36 -14.82
C PRO A 62 -18.53 60.27 -13.92
N PRO A 63 -18.00 60.72 -12.77
CA PRO A 63 -18.70 61.64 -11.90
C PRO A 63 -18.93 62.98 -12.62
N PRO A 64 -20.06 63.68 -12.39
CA PRO A 64 -20.27 65.02 -12.92
C PRO A 64 -19.20 65.98 -12.38
N ALA A 65 -18.71 66.86 -13.24
CA ALA A 65 -17.67 67.83 -12.89
C ALA A 65 -18.12 68.73 -11.72
N HIS A 66 -17.45 68.60 -10.57
CA HIS A 66 -17.68 69.48 -9.43
C HIS A 66 -16.81 70.74 -9.52
N VAL A 67 -17.50 71.87 -9.50
CA VAL A 67 -17.03 73.25 -9.38
C VAL A 67 -16.21 73.43 -8.10
N VAL A 68 -15.08 74.11 -8.21
CA VAL A 68 -14.15 74.43 -7.12
C VAL A 68 -14.70 75.56 -6.25
N SER A 69 -14.70 75.38 -4.92
CA SER A 69 -14.75 76.45 -3.93
C SER A 69 -13.71 76.20 -2.82
N PRO A 70 -13.12 77.25 -2.22
CA PRO A 70 -11.76 77.20 -1.65
C PRO A 70 -11.69 76.59 -0.25
N LYS A 71 -10.50 76.07 0.09
CA LYS A 71 -10.13 75.46 1.37
C LYS A 71 -9.65 76.53 2.37
N ASP A 72 -10.20 76.52 3.57
CA ASP A 72 -9.60 77.17 4.74
C ASP A 72 -8.52 76.27 5.35
N VAL A 73 -7.37 76.87 5.64
CA VAL A 73 -6.19 76.24 6.24
C VAL A 73 -6.10 76.69 7.69
N THR A 74 -6.10 75.75 8.64
CA THR A 74 -5.90 76.03 10.07
C THR A 74 -4.46 75.75 10.53
N CYS A 75 -3.94 76.65 11.38
CA CYS A 75 -2.56 76.86 11.83
C CYS A 75 -1.81 75.71 12.57
N SER A 76 -2.16 74.45 12.38
CA SER A 76 -1.48 73.33 13.04
C SER A 76 -0.43 72.60 12.19
N GLU A 77 -0.27 72.94 10.90
CA GLU A 77 0.67 72.25 9.99
C GLU A 77 2.01 72.97 9.76
N VAL A 78 2.26 74.10 10.42
CA VAL A 78 3.50 74.89 10.20
C VAL A 78 4.57 74.67 11.29
N LEU A 79 4.27 73.94 12.38
CA LEU A 79 5.19 73.79 13.53
C LEU A 79 5.80 72.39 13.73
N GLN A 80 5.65 71.46 12.79
CA GLN A 80 6.27 70.11 12.88
C GLN A 80 7.33 69.82 11.80
N SER A 81 7.68 70.78 10.94
CA SER A 81 8.65 70.58 9.85
C SER A 81 10.08 71.03 10.17
N ARG A 82 10.37 71.55 11.38
CA ARG A 82 11.72 72.03 11.72
C ARG A 82 12.06 71.77 13.19
N ILE A 83 12.77 70.66 13.46
CA ILE A 83 13.87 70.50 14.44
C ILE A 83 14.16 68.97 14.59
N PRO A 84 15.31 68.45 14.11
CA PRO A 84 15.60 67.01 14.04
C PRO A 84 16.40 66.47 15.24
N LEU A 85 16.07 66.88 16.47
CA LEU A 85 16.84 66.51 17.68
C LEU A 85 16.03 65.91 18.84
N LEU A 86 14.71 65.80 18.74
CA LEU A 86 13.85 65.20 19.79
C LEU A 86 13.38 63.77 19.49
N ARG A 87 13.98 63.09 18.50
CA ARG A 87 13.67 61.69 18.16
C ARG A 87 14.43 60.66 19.02
N SER A 88 15.45 61.07 19.79
CA SER A 88 16.33 60.14 20.53
C SER A 88 16.17 60.10 22.06
N LEU A 89 15.20 60.82 22.66
CA LEU A 89 15.02 60.83 24.14
C LEU A 89 13.75 60.15 24.66
N MET A 90 12.80 59.75 23.81
CA MET A 90 11.59 59.02 24.25
C MET A 90 11.69 57.48 24.14
N LYS A 91 12.89 56.93 23.96
CA LYS A 91 13.14 55.47 24.01
C LYS A 91 13.69 54.97 25.36
N VAL A 92 13.80 55.82 26.38
CA VAL A 92 14.54 55.47 27.62
C VAL A 92 13.71 55.41 28.91
N PHE A 93 12.46 55.89 28.95
CA PHE A 93 11.62 55.69 30.15
C PHE A 93 10.21 55.23 29.78
N GLY A 94 9.94 53.94 30.06
CA GLY A 94 8.59 53.38 29.99
C GLY A 94 7.78 53.75 31.22
N ALA A 95 6.49 54.06 31.01
CA ALA A 95 5.36 53.85 31.91
C ALA A 95 4.10 54.49 31.31
N GLY A 96 2.93 53.84 31.48
CA GLY A 96 1.65 54.56 31.46
C GLY A 96 0.54 53.97 30.57
N GLU A 97 -0.05 52.89 31.07
CA GLU A 97 -1.47 52.48 30.98
C GLU A 97 -2.41 53.21 29.98
N HIS A 98 -2.88 52.45 28.99
CA HIS A 98 -4.06 52.78 28.19
C HIS A 98 -5.35 52.50 28.97
N ARG A 99 -6.14 53.55 29.27
CA ARG A 99 -7.58 53.43 29.55
C ARG A 99 -8.42 53.98 28.39
N ALA A 100 -9.18 53.06 27.83
CA ALA A 100 -10.40 53.15 27.02
C ALA A 100 -10.95 54.54 26.62
N ARG A 101 -11.09 54.72 25.30
CA ARG A 101 -12.28 55.35 24.71
C ARG A 101 -12.58 54.63 23.39
N GLU A 102 -13.51 53.69 23.43
CA GLU A 102 -14.06 53.02 22.25
C GLU A 102 -14.67 54.06 21.31
N LYS A 103 -14.06 54.23 20.14
CA LYS A 103 -14.77 54.74 18.96
C LYS A 103 -15.48 53.55 18.34
N LEU A 104 -16.82 53.54 18.41
CA LEU A 104 -17.64 52.71 17.54
C LEU A 104 -17.32 53.08 16.09
N ASN A 105 -16.41 52.34 15.47
CA ASN A 105 -16.27 52.34 14.03
C ASN A 105 -17.43 51.49 13.49
N VAL A 106 -18.48 52.16 13.03
CA VAL A 106 -19.44 51.55 12.10
C VAL A 106 -18.63 51.20 10.85
N ILE A 107 -18.24 49.93 10.73
CA ILE A 107 -17.70 49.38 9.49
C ILE A 107 -18.87 49.39 8.51
N ILE A 108 -18.91 50.42 7.66
CA ILE A 108 -19.73 50.37 6.45
C ILE A 108 -19.13 49.25 5.61
N GLN A 109 -19.71 48.04 5.70
CA GLN A 109 -19.38 46.95 4.80
C GLN A 109 -19.72 47.42 3.39
N LYS A 110 -18.68 47.76 2.63
CA LYS A 110 -18.80 48.05 1.20
C LYS A 110 -19.49 46.86 0.56
N ALA A 111 -20.62 47.07 -0.13
CA ALA A 111 -21.35 46.01 -0.80
C ALA A 111 -20.36 45.17 -1.63
N PRO A 112 -20.31 43.84 -1.46
CA PRO A 112 -19.36 43.01 -2.19
C PRO A 112 -19.59 43.20 -3.68
N GLN A 113 -18.52 43.52 -4.41
CA GLN A 113 -18.61 43.63 -5.87
C GLN A 113 -19.04 42.28 -6.45
N PRO A 114 -19.90 42.26 -7.49
CA PRO A 114 -20.31 41.03 -8.13
C PRO A 114 -19.07 40.29 -8.64
N SER A 115 -18.97 39.02 -8.28
CA SER A 115 -17.86 38.16 -8.63
C SER A 115 -18.33 36.74 -8.90
N VAL A 116 -17.53 35.99 -9.66
CA VAL A 116 -17.78 34.59 -9.97
C VAL A 116 -16.67 33.76 -9.34
N SER A 117 -17.05 32.80 -8.51
CA SER A 117 -16.12 31.80 -7.98
C SER A 117 -16.03 30.64 -8.97
N ILE A 118 -14.84 30.36 -9.47
CA ILE A 118 -14.55 29.17 -10.28
C ILE A 118 -14.03 28.09 -9.34
N LEU A 119 -14.78 27.01 -9.21
CA LEU A 119 -14.46 25.87 -8.35
C LEU A 119 -14.05 24.66 -9.19
N GLN A 120 -13.03 23.95 -8.73
CA GLN A 120 -12.65 22.64 -9.24
C GLN A 120 -13.17 21.58 -8.26
N VAL A 121 -14.28 20.94 -8.59
CA VAL A 121 -14.98 20.00 -7.71
C VAL A 121 -14.60 18.57 -8.06
N SER A 122 -14.35 17.74 -7.05
CA SER A 122 -14.12 16.31 -7.20
C SER A 122 -14.99 15.53 -6.23
N ASP A 123 -15.51 14.40 -6.70
CA ASP A 123 -16.24 13.42 -5.89
C ASP A 123 -15.41 12.17 -5.58
N GLY A 124 -14.14 12.15 -6.01
CA GLY A 124 -13.23 11.01 -5.86
C GLY A 124 -13.40 9.87 -6.87
N SER A 125 -14.40 9.93 -7.75
CA SER A 125 -14.70 8.83 -8.68
C SER A 125 -13.71 8.70 -9.85
N CYS A 126 -13.04 9.78 -10.23
CA CYS A 126 -12.06 9.86 -11.32
C CYS A 126 -10.92 10.84 -10.98
N VAL A 127 -9.89 10.91 -11.84
CA VAL A 127 -8.77 11.88 -11.67
C VAL A 127 -9.22 13.33 -11.92
N PRO A 128 -9.93 13.64 -13.02
CA PRO A 128 -10.31 15.00 -13.36
C PRO A 128 -11.32 15.56 -12.37
N SER A 129 -11.23 16.87 -12.15
CA SER A 129 -12.26 17.65 -11.48
C SER A 129 -13.18 18.30 -12.50
N LEU A 130 -14.42 18.55 -12.10
CA LEU A 130 -15.36 19.34 -12.88
C LEU A 130 -15.25 20.80 -12.48
N GLN A 131 -15.21 21.68 -13.50
CA GLN A 131 -15.26 23.12 -13.30
C GLN A 131 -16.71 23.56 -13.01
N VAL A 132 -16.89 24.38 -11.99
CA VAL A 132 -18.19 24.94 -11.59
C VAL A 132 -18.06 26.44 -11.40
N LEU A 133 -18.95 27.20 -12.02
CA LEU A 133 -19.08 28.64 -11.84
C LEU A 133 -20.18 28.92 -10.81
N VAL A 134 -19.85 29.71 -9.79
CA VAL A 134 -20.77 30.11 -8.73
C VAL A 134 -20.77 31.62 -8.60
N ASP A 135 -21.89 32.25 -8.96
CA ASP A 135 -22.08 33.69 -8.79
C ASP A 135 -22.10 34.06 -7.30
N SER A 136 -21.51 35.21 -6.94
CA SER A 136 -21.48 35.70 -5.56
C SER A 136 -22.86 35.96 -4.97
N VAL A 137 -23.89 36.07 -5.82
CA VAL A 137 -25.31 36.14 -5.46
C VAL A 137 -25.83 34.81 -4.89
N LEU A 138 -25.30 33.67 -5.36
CA LEU A 138 -25.69 32.33 -4.89
C LEU A 138 -24.95 31.95 -3.61
N ALA A 139 -23.65 32.20 -3.54
CA ALA A 139 -22.83 31.94 -2.35
C ALA A 139 -21.61 32.85 -2.31
N THR A 140 -21.23 33.29 -1.12
CA THR A 140 -20.06 34.16 -0.97
C THR A 140 -18.77 33.39 -1.22
N PRO A 141 -17.75 34.00 -1.89
CA PRO A 141 -16.47 33.35 -2.15
C PRO A 141 -15.82 32.72 -0.90
N CYS A 142 -15.87 33.41 0.23
CA CYS A 142 -15.32 32.92 1.50
C CYS A 142 -15.96 31.61 1.99
N GLN A 143 -17.21 31.32 1.63
CA GLN A 143 -17.91 30.10 2.04
C GLN A 143 -17.55 28.90 1.15
N VAL A 144 -17.30 29.11 -0.14
CA VAL A 144 -17.21 28.01 -1.12
C VAL A 144 -15.81 27.75 -1.65
N MET A 145 -14.92 28.73 -1.61
CA MET A 145 -13.57 28.61 -2.15
C MET A 145 -12.56 27.81 -1.30
N PRO A 146 -12.67 27.70 0.05
CA PRO A 146 -11.67 26.96 0.82
C PRO A 146 -11.49 25.51 0.31
N SER A 147 -10.26 25.09 0.04
CA SER A 147 -9.97 23.72 -0.41
C SER A 147 -10.43 22.70 0.63
N GLY A 148 -11.19 21.70 0.20
CA GLY A 148 -11.81 20.68 1.05
C GLY A 148 -13.29 20.92 1.34
N THR A 149 -13.81 22.13 1.03
CA THR A 149 -15.21 22.49 1.25
C THR A 149 -16.14 21.54 0.52
N CYS A 150 -17.09 20.93 1.24
CA CYS A 150 -18.07 20.01 0.68
C CYS A 150 -19.27 20.77 0.13
N VAL A 151 -19.62 20.51 -1.12
CA VAL A 151 -20.69 21.20 -1.85
C VAL A 151 -21.62 20.20 -2.53
N LEU A 152 -22.89 20.56 -2.62
CA LEU A 152 -23.89 19.93 -3.49
C LEU A 152 -24.42 21.01 -4.43
N ILE A 153 -24.30 20.80 -5.73
CA ILE A 153 -24.57 21.82 -6.75
C ILE A 153 -25.60 21.26 -7.72
N GLU A 154 -26.66 22.02 -7.95
CA GLU A 154 -27.57 21.86 -9.08
C GLU A 154 -27.27 22.96 -10.09
N GLY A 155 -27.11 22.61 -11.36
CA GLY A 155 -26.80 23.58 -12.40
C GLY A 155 -26.86 23.01 -13.80
N VAL A 156 -26.57 23.86 -14.79
CA VAL A 156 -26.64 23.52 -16.22
C VAL A 156 -25.24 23.30 -16.77
N LEU A 157 -25.04 22.19 -17.48
CA LEU A 157 -23.79 21.94 -18.21
C LEU A 157 -23.66 22.88 -19.40
N GLN A 158 -22.50 23.49 -19.57
CA GLN A 158 -22.23 24.40 -20.67
C GLN A 158 -20.81 24.25 -21.22
N ARG A 159 -20.55 24.90 -22.36
CA ARG A 159 -19.19 25.04 -22.89
C ARG A 159 -18.38 25.94 -21.96
N PRO A 160 -17.11 25.62 -21.70
CA PRO A 160 -16.25 26.45 -20.87
C PRO A 160 -16.19 27.90 -21.33
N SER A 161 -16.38 28.84 -20.41
CA SER A 161 -16.32 30.28 -20.69
C SER A 161 -14.90 30.77 -21.03
N VAL A 162 -13.87 29.99 -20.67
CA VAL A 162 -12.46 30.28 -20.97
C VAL A 162 -11.83 29.05 -21.64
N GLN A 163 -11.10 29.25 -22.74
CA GLN A 163 -10.34 28.17 -23.37
C GLN A 163 -9.30 27.62 -22.38
N GLY A 164 -9.37 26.31 -22.11
CA GLY A 164 -8.56 25.67 -21.09
C GLY A 164 -8.56 24.15 -21.21
N LYS A 165 -8.20 23.47 -20.12
CA LYS A 165 -8.11 21.99 -20.09
C LYS A 165 -9.46 21.29 -19.95
N HIS A 166 -10.49 21.99 -19.50
CA HIS A 166 -11.84 21.43 -19.31
C HIS A 166 -12.62 21.55 -20.61
N VAL A 167 -13.41 20.52 -20.93
CA VAL A 167 -14.28 20.50 -22.12
C VAL A 167 -15.74 20.85 -21.81
N VAL A 168 -16.12 20.78 -20.53
CA VAL A 168 -17.43 21.17 -20.00
C VAL A 168 -17.27 21.85 -18.64
N GLU A 169 -18.22 22.71 -18.29
CA GLU A 169 -18.36 23.32 -16.96
C GLU A 169 -19.85 23.35 -16.54
N ILE A 170 -20.10 23.55 -15.25
CA ILE A 170 -21.46 23.79 -14.73
C ILE A 170 -21.62 25.26 -14.38
N GLN A 171 -22.65 25.92 -14.90
CA GLN A 171 -23.18 27.15 -14.30
C GLN A 171 -24.10 26.75 -13.14
N ALA A 172 -23.72 27.08 -11.91
CA ALA A 172 -24.53 26.74 -10.74
C ALA A 172 -25.83 27.55 -10.76
N GLU A 173 -26.97 26.87 -10.52
CA GLU A 173 -28.27 27.50 -10.28
C GLU A 173 -28.63 27.43 -8.79
N LYS A 174 -28.22 26.34 -8.11
CA LYS A 174 -28.34 26.19 -6.66
C LYS A 174 -27.08 25.56 -6.09
N ILE A 175 -26.68 26.01 -4.92
CA ILE A 175 -25.58 25.44 -4.17
C ILE A 175 -25.98 25.26 -2.71
N LEU A 176 -25.75 24.06 -2.20
CA LEU A 176 -25.84 23.75 -0.79
C LEU A 176 -24.42 23.52 -0.26
N HIS A 177 -24.03 24.39 0.66
CA HIS A 177 -22.75 24.31 1.34
C HIS A 177 -22.89 23.38 2.55
N LEU A 178 -22.28 22.18 2.48
CA LEU A 178 -22.52 21.08 3.43
C LEU A 178 -21.52 21.04 4.60
N GLY A 179 -20.26 21.41 4.38
CA GLY A 179 -19.22 21.29 5.40
C GLY A 179 -18.15 22.36 5.26
N LEU A 180 -18.06 23.24 6.26
CA LEU A 180 -17.07 24.32 6.33
C LEU A 180 -15.67 23.74 6.54
N VAL A 181 -14.69 24.40 5.93
CA VAL A 181 -13.28 24.10 6.13
C VAL A 181 -12.58 25.35 6.63
N ASP A 182 -11.92 25.23 7.78
CA ASP A 182 -11.09 26.30 8.34
C ASP A 182 -9.62 26.15 7.91
N GLN A 183 -8.78 27.06 8.39
CA GLN A 183 -7.34 27.05 8.09
C GLN A 183 -6.58 25.88 8.74
N SER A 184 -7.17 25.19 9.73
CA SER A 184 -6.54 24.04 10.40
C SER A 184 -6.60 22.77 9.56
N TYR A 185 -7.43 22.75 8.51
CA TYR A 185 -7.56 21.60 7.63
C TYR A 185 -6.22 21.21 6.99
N PRO A 186 -5.71 19.98 7.22
CA PRO A 186 -4.36 19.60 6.83
C PRO A 186 -4.09 19.76 5.33
N LEU A 187 -5.09 19.49 4.48
CA LEU A 187 -4.95 19.52 3.02
C LEU A 187 -5.16 20.91 2.41
N SER A 188 -5.33 21.96 3.22
CA SER A 188 -5.38 23.35 2.76
C SER A 188 -4.03 23.82 2.21
N LYS A 189 -2.92 23.24 2.70
CA LYS A 189 -1.56 23.56 2.27
C LYS A 189 -1.31 23.09 0.84
N LYS A 190 -0.68 23.94 0.02
CA LYS A 190 -0.29 23.60 -1.34
C LYS A 190 0.86 22.59 -1.32
N ARG A 191 0.56 21.35 -1.76
CA ARG A 191 1.47 20.20 -1.93
C ARG A 191 2.06 19.67 -0.60
N LEU A 192 1.63 18.47 -0.23
CA LEU A 192 2.16 17.75 0.92
C LEU A 192 2.95 16.52 0.44
N PRO A 193 4.12 16.22 1.02
CA PRO A 193 4.80 14.95 0.81
C PRO A 193 3.92 13.77 1.24
N LEU A 194 4.09 12.61 0.58
CA LEU A 194 3.34 11.39 0.93
C LEU A 194 3.56 10.96 2.38
N GLU A 195 4.78 11.12 2.89
CA GLU A 195 5.11 10.81 4.28
C GLU A 195 4.29 11.64 5.27
N SER A 196 4.18 12.96 5.05
CA SER A 196 3.38 13.86 5.90
C SER A 196 1.87 13.58 5.78
N LEU A 197 1.41 13.01 4.67
CA LEU A 197 0.02 12.61 4.51
C LEU A 197 -0.35 11.41 5.40
N ARG A 198 0.63 10.61 5.85
CA ARG A 198 0.38 9.44 6.73
C ARG A 198 -0.18 9.88 8.09
N ASP A 199 0.25 11.03 8.61
CA ASP A 199 -0.22 11.61 9.87
C ASP A 199 -1.67 12.15 9.76
N CYS A 200 -2.22 12.26 8.55
CA CYS A 200 -3.62 12.60 8.30
C CYS A 200 -4.30 11.58 7.38
N SER A 201 -4.06 10.29 7.65
CA SER A 201 -4.55 9.18 6.81
C SER A 201 -6.07 9.19 6.57
N HIS A 202 -6.86 9.75 7.50
CA HIS A 202 -8.31 9.88 7.39
C HIS A 202 -8.75 10.91 6.32
N PHE A 203 -7.87 11.85 5.93
CA PHE A 203 -8.16 12.83 4.87
C PHE A 203 -7.37 12.60 3.59
N ARG A 204 -6.20 11.95 3.64
CA ARG A 204 -5.26 11.90 2.49
C ARG A 204 -5.84 11.33 1.20
N SER A 205 -6.87 10.48 1.27
CA SER A 205 -7.59 9.97 0.09
C SER A 205 -8.28 11.06 -0.74
N ARG A 206 -8.47 12.27 -0.19
CA ARG A 206 -8.96 13.45 -0.92
C ARG A 206 -7.89 14.09 -1.82
N THR A 207 -6.62 13.69 -1.68
CA THR A 207 -5.56 14.08 -2.61
C THR A 207 -5.61 13.21 -3.85
N THR A 208 -5.31 13.79 -5.02
CA THR A 208 -5.38 13.05 -6.30
C THR A 208 -4.47 11.82 -6.30
N THR A 209 -3.26 11.93 -5.73
CA THR A 209 -2.30 10.83 -5.70
C THR A 209 -2.82 9.63 -4.93
N VAL A 210 -3.27 9.84 -3.68
CA VAL A 210 -3.78 8.72 -2.87
C VAL A 210 -5.09 8.18 -3.43
N ALA A 211 -5.97 9.04 -3.96
CA ALA A 211 -7.19 8.60 -4.64
C ALA A 211 -6.88 7.68 -5.83
N SER A 212 -5.91 8.05 -6.67
CA SER A 212 -5.49 7.22 -7.82
C SER A 212 -4.90 5.88 -7.39
N VAL A 213 -4.02 5.88 -6.37
CA VAL A 213 -3.47 4.64 -5.81
C VAL A 213 -4.60 3.75 -5.25
N THR A 214 -5.57 4.33 -4.57
CA THR A 214 -6.72 3.60 -4.01
C THR A 214 -7.60 2.99 -5.10
N ARG A 215 -7.85 3.71 -6.21
CA ARG A 215 -8.59 3.18 -7.36
C ARG A 215 -7.84 2.06 -8.07
N ILE A 216 -6.53 2.19 -8.25
CA ILE A 216 -5.66 1.12 -8.78
C ILE A 216 -5.69 -0.11 -7.86
N HIS A 217 -5.58 0.08 -6.54
CA HIS A 217 -5.68 -0.99 -5.56
C HIS A 217 -7.05 -1.70 -5.64
N ASN A 218 -8.15 -0.95 -5.77
CA ASN A 218 -9.48 -1.52 -5.97
C ASN A 218 -9.56 -2.35 -7.25
N ALA A 219 -9.02 -1.84 -8.36
CA ALA A 219 -8.99 -2.57 -9.62
C ALA A 219 -8.15 -3.86 -9.55
N LEU A 220 -7.01 -3.83 -8.86
CA LEU A 220 -6.22 -5.03 -8.56
C LEU A 220 -7.00 -6.04 -7.72
N THR A 221 -7.72 -5.58 -6.71
CA THR A 221 -8.57 -6.46 -5.87
C THR A 221 -9.64 -7.15 -6.72
N TRP A 222 -10.32 -6.39 -7.58
CA TRP A 222 -11.33 -6.91 -8.50
C TRP A 222 -10.72 -7.89 -9.52
N ALA A 223 -9.62 -7.51 -10.17
CA ALA A 223 -8.92 -8.34 -11.15
C ALA A 223 -8.44 -9.65 -10.54
N THR A 224 -7.97 -9.64 -9.28
CA THR A 224 -7.59 -10.87 -8.58
C THR A 224 -8.75 -11.84 -8.45
N HIS A 225 -9.90 -11.37 -7.96
CA HIS A 225 -11.08 -12.23 -7.87
C HIS A 225 -11.56 -12.69 -9.25
N GLY A 226 -11.58 -11.79 -10.24
CA GLY A 226 -11.97 -12.11 -11.61
C GLY A 226 -11.11 -13.20 -12.22
N PHE A 227 -9.78 -13.06 -12.18
CA PHE A 227 -8.85 -14.04 -12.72
C PHE A 227 -9.11 -15.45 -12.16
N PHE A 228 -9.10 -15.59 -10.84
CA PHE A 228 -9.21 -16.91 -10.22
C PHE A 228 -10.60 -17.52 -10.44
N GLN A 229 -11.68 -16.74 -10.35
CA GLN A 229 -13.03 -17.26 -10.58
C GLN A 229 -13.26 -17.65 -12.06
N ASP A 230 -12.73 -16.88 -13.01
CA ASP A 230 -12.82 -17.19 -14.44
C ASP A 230 -12.04 -18.47 -14.79
N GLN A 231 -10.99 -18.80 -14.03
CA GLN A 231 -10.23 -20.05 -14.14
C GLN A 231 -10.80 -21.19 -13.27
N GLY A 232 -11.99 -21.02 -12.69
CA GLY A 232 -12.68 -22.06 -11.91
C GLY A 232 -12.17 -22.28 -10.48
N PHE A 233 -11.34 -21.38 -9.95
CA PHE A 233 -10.91 -21.45 -8.55
C PHE A 233 -12.04 -20.99 -7.61
N LEU A 234 -12.15 -21.64 -6.46
CA LEU A 234 -13.10 -21.25 -5.42
C LEU A 234 -12.44 -20.37 -4.36
N HIS A 235 -13.12 -19.27 -4.00
CA HIS A 235 -12.67 -18.40 -2.91
C HIS A 235 -12.98 -19.05 -1.56
N VAL A 236 -11.95 -19.21 -0.74
CA VAL A 236 -12.01 -19.83 0.58
C VAL A 236 -11.56 -18.83 1.64
N GLN A 237 -12.37 -18.67 2.68
CA GLN A 237 -11.97 -17.91 3.86
C GLN A 237 -11.20 -18.82 4.82
N VAL A 238 -9.94 -18.48 5.09
CA VAL A 238 -9.09 -19.21 6.04
C VAL A 238 -9.09 -18.53 7.43
N PRO A 239 -8.86 -19.28 8.52
CA PRO A 239 -8.82 -18.71 9.86
C PRO A 239 -7.74 -17.64 10.04
N ILE A 240 -8.08 -16.53 10.70
CA ILE A 240 -7.13 -15.47 11.08
C ILE A 240 -6.45 -15.80 12.41
N ILE A 241 -7.20 -16.31 13.38
CA ILE A 241 -6.65 -16.75 14.67
C ILE A 241 -6.22 -18.20 14.51
N THR A 242 -4.98 -18.50 14.88
CA THR A 242 -4.41 -19.85 14.76
C THR A 242 -3.59 -20.22 15.97
N SER A 243 -3.52 -21.52 16.28
CA SER A 243 -2.50 -22.06 17.17
C SER A 243 -1.26 -22.55 16.41
N THR A 244 -1.33 -22.79 15.10
CA THR A 244 -0.25 -23.39 14.30
C THR A 244 0.72 -22.34 13.77
N ASP A 245 1.99 -22.73 13.65
CA ASP A 245 3.01 -21.94 12.96
C ASP A 245 3.36 -22.61 11.63
N SER A 246 2.83 -22.06 10.53
CA SER A 246 3.11 -22.61 9.21
C SER A 246 4.55 -22.34 8.76
N GLU A 247 5.14 -21.21 9.14
CA GLU A 247 6.46 -20.81 8.64
C GLU A 247 7.61 -21.23 9.56
N GLY A 248 7.34 -21.46 10.84
CA GLY A 248 8.28 -21.98 11.85
C GLY A 248 9.35 -20.98 12.31
N PHE A 249 9.48 -19.83 11.64
CA PHE A 249 10.55 -18.85 11.88
C PHE A 249 10.05 -17.39 11.98
N SER A 250 8.74 -17.15 11.87
CA SER A 250 8.15 -15.81 11.87
C SER A 250 7.76 -15.34 13.27
N GLU A 251 8.03 -14.08 13.60
CA GLU A 251 7.47 -13.45 14.81
C GLU A 251 5.96 -13.20 14.63
N LYS A 252 5.15 -13.60 15.60
CA LYS A 252 3.68 -13.58 15.54
C LYS A 252 3.08 -12.69 16.62
N PHE A 253 1.94 -12.08 16.33
CA PHE A 253 1.15 -11.38 17.35
C PHE A 253 0.39 -12.38 18.21
N LEU A 254 0.62 -12.37 19.52
CA LEU A 254 -0.16 -13.14 20.50
C LEU A 254 -1.58 -12.59 20.61
N VAL A 255 -2.57 -13.47 20.54
CA VAL A 255 -3.98 -13.17 20.79
C VAL A 255 -4.37 -13.81 22.12
N THR A 256 -4.68 -13.00 23.12
CA THR A 256 -4.98 -13.46 24.49
C THR A 256 -6.00 -12.58 25.19
N THR A 257 -6.81 -13.18 26.07
CA THR A 257 -7.72 -12.48 26.99
C THR A 257 -7.18 -12.41 28.42
N LEU A 258 -6.04 -13.07 28.70
CA LEU A 258 -5.49 -13.24 30.05
C LEU A 258 -4.94 -11.95 30.66
N LEU A 259 -4.48 -11.00 29.83
CA LEU A 259 -3.91 -9.73 30.31
C LEU A 259 -4.92 -8.89 31.11
N SER A 260 -6.22 -9.06 30.87
CA SER A 260 -7.28 -8.36 31.59
C SER A 260 -7.56 -8.94 32.99
N LYS A 261 -7.07 -10.15 33.28
CA LYS A 261 -7.37 -10.92 34.50
C LYS A 261 -6.20 -10.94 35.51
N GLY A 262 -5.04 -10.38 35.17
CA GLY A 262 -3.88 -10.32 36.06
C GLY A 262 -3.96 -9.17 37.06
N LYS A 263 -3.81 -9.45 38.37
CA LYS A 263 -3.66 -8.43 39.42
C LYS A 263 -2.40 -7.58 39.16
N LYS A 264 -2.47 -6.29 39.54
CA LYS A 264 -1.38 -5.29 39.53
C LYS A 264 -0.22 -5.68 40.46
N ASN A 265 0.60 -6.64 40.08
CA ASN A 265 1.98 -6.79 40.55
C ASN A 265 2.55 -8.00 39.83
N ASP A 266 3.40 -7.76 38.84
CA ASP A 266 4.59 -8.58 38.67
C ASP A 266 5.59 -7.84 37.78
N GLN A 267 6.77 -7.62 38.36
CA GLN A 267 7.93 -7.04 37.68
C GLN A 267 8.33 -7.95 36.51
N ILE A 268 8.59 -7.32 35.36
CA ILE A 268 8.93 -7.99 34.11
C ILE A 268 10.45 -8.20 34.09
N SER A 269 10.89 -9.45 34.15
CA SER A 269 12.26 -9.89 33.87
C SER A 269 12.31 -10.63 32.53
N SER A 270 13.38 -10.42 31.76
CA SER A 270 13.78 -11.20 30.56
C SER A 270 13.84 -12.70 30.92
N THR A 271 13.40 -13.66 30.10
CA THR A 271 13.92 -14.01 28.76
C THR A 271 12.95 -14.99 28.01
N GLU A 272 13.14 -15.07 26.68
CA GLU A 272 12.81 -16.16 25.72
C GLU A 272 11.36 -16.50 25.33
N ASN A 273 11.03 -16.10 24.10
CA ASN A 273 9.86 -16.53 23.32
C ASN A 273 9.94 -17.99 22.88
N ALA A 274 8.79 -18.67 22.88
CA ALA A 274 8.57 -19.96 22.23
C ALA A 274 8.53 -19.82 20.68
N GLY A 275 9.70 -19.63 20.08
CA GLY A 275 10.03 -20.08 18.72
C GLY A 275 11.04 -21.24 18.82
N VAL A 276 11.56 -21.76 17.71
CA VAL A 276 12.61 -22.79 17.69
C VAL A 276 13.66 -22.49 18.77
N SER A 277 13.76 -23.37 19.78
CA SER A 277 14.60 -23.13 20.96
C SER A 277 16.05 -22.95 20.50
N VAL A 278 16.66 -21.83 20.90
CA VAL A 278 18.08 -21.57 20.65
C VAL A 278 18.92 -22.69 21.26
N GLU A 279 18.48 -23.27 22.39
CA GLU A 279 19.11 -24.46 22.98
C GLU A 279 18.99 -25.70 22.10
N ALA A 280 17.86 -25.92 21.40
CA ALA A 280 17.71 -27.02 20.45
C ALA A 280 18.63 -26.88 19.23
N ILE A 281 18.86 -25.65 18.76
CA ILE A 281 19.82 -25.39 17.66
C ILE A 281 21.25 -25.55 18.16
N TRP A 282 21.56 -25.14 19.40
CA TRP A 282 22.86 -25.41 20.03
C TRP A 282 23.12 -26.90 20.25
N ALA A 283 22.10 -27.69 20.60
CA ALA A 283 22.19 -29.15 20.64
C ALA A 283 22.50 -29.72 19.25
N SER A 284 21.85 -29.21 18.20
CA SER A 284 22.14 -29.58 16.81
C SER A 284 23.58 -29.24 16.40
N ILE A 285 24.12 -28.08 16.81
CA ILE A 285 25.52 -27.71 16.58
C ILE A 285 26.47 -28.69 17.27
N LYS A 286 26.14 -29.14 18.49
CA LYS A 286 26.97 -30.09 19.25
C LYS A 286 27.01 -31.45 18.56
N ASP A 287 25.88 -31.95 18.08
CA ASP A 287 25.80 -33.23 17.37
C ASP A 287 26.48 -33.17 16.00
N LYS A 288 26.30 -32.07 15.25
CA LYS A 288 26.99 -31.85 13.97
C LYS A 288 28.49 -31.69 14.15
N SER A 289 28.95 -31.07 15.23
CA SER A 289 30.38 -30.94 15.55
C SER A 289 31.00 -32.31 15.85
N LYS A 290 30.33 -33.16 16.63
CA LYS A 290 30.77 -34.56 16.87
C LYS A 290 30.88 -35.35 15.57
N LYS A 291 29.90 -35.19 14.67
CA LYS A 291 29.89 -35.88 13.38
C LYS A 291 31.04 -35.44 12.47
N VAL A 292 31.41 -34.16 12.48
CA VAL A 292 32.61 -33.66 11.79
C VAL A 292 33.88 -34.24 12.42
N GLU A 293 33.94 -34.34 13.75
CA GLU A 293 35.07 -34.94 14.47
C GLU A 293 35.26 -36.43 14.14
N GLU A 294 34.17 -37.21 14.12
CA GLU A 294 34.19 -38.63 13.76
C GLU A 294 34.64 -38.86 12.30
N LEU A 295 34.09 -38.06 11.37
CA LEU A 295 34.46 -38.10 9.96
C LEU A 295 35.89 -37.60 9.69
N SER A 296 36.45 -36.79 10.59
CA SER A 296 37.84 -36.33 10.48
C SER A 296 38.87 -37.35 10.97
N ARG A 297 38.44 -38.33 11.77
CA ARG A 297 39.27 -39.43 12.29
C ARG A 297 39.30 -40.66 11.40
N THR A 298 38.47 -40.69 10.35
CA THR A 298 38.37 -41.80 9.40
C THR A 298 38.74 -41.30 8.00
N ASP A 299 39.74 -41.91 7.35
CA ASP A 299 40.13 -41.59 5.96
C ASP A 299 39.06 -42.02 4.92
N SER A 300 37.94 -42.57 5.38
CA SER A 300 36.84 -43.03 4.55
C SER A 300 35.84 -41.89 4.32
N ASN A 301 35.93 -41.29 3.13
CA ASN A 301 34.96 -40.41 2.49
C ASN A 301 35.13 -38.88 2.73
N LYS A 302 36.12 -38.29 2.03
CA LYS A 302 36.39 -36.83 2.01
C LYS A 302 35.16 -35.98 1.65
N GLU A 303 34.26 -36.49 0.80
CA GLU A 303 33.04 -35.76 0.42
C GLU A 303 32.06 -35.65 1.59
N ALA A 304 31.92 -36.72 2.39
CA ALA A 304 31.07 -36.72 3.58
C ALA A 304 31.58 -35.74 4.64
N LEU A 305 32.91 -35.64 4.81
CA LEU A 305 33.53 -34.67 5.72
C LEU A 305 33.26 -33.22 5.28
N VAL A 306 33.41 -32.92 3.98
CA VAL A 306 33.13 -31.58 3.43
C VAL A 306 31.65 -31.22 3.60
N ALA A 307 30.73 -32.16 3.35
CA ALA A 307 29.31 -31.95 3.55
C ALA A 307 28.96 -31.68 5.03
N ALA A 308 29.55 -32.44 5.97
CA ALA A 308 29.33 -32.25 7.40
C ALA A 308 29.90 -30.90 7.90
N GLN A 309 31.06 -30.48 7.41
CA GLN A 309 31.65 -29.17 7.72
C GLN A 309 30.80 -28.01 7.20
N GLN A 310 30.26 -28.12 5.99
CA GLN A 310 29.34 -27.13 5.44
C GLN A 310 28.03 -27.06 6.23
N ASP A 311 27.47 -28.19 6.63
CA ASP A 311 26.25 -28.23 7.45
C ASP A 311 26.47 -27.62 8.84
N LEU A 312 27.60 -27.89 9.48
CA LEU A 312 28.00 -27.24 10.73
C LEU A 312 28.16 -25.72 10.56
N LYS A 313 28.82 -25.27 9.48
CA LYS A 313 28.98 -23.83 9.18
C LYS A 313 27.63 -23.15 9.00
N LYS A 314 26.70 -23.75 8.25
CA LYS A 314 25.35 -23.23 8.03
C LYS A 314 24.54 -23.14 9.33
N THR A 315 24.66 -24.14 10.19
CA THR A 315 23.94 -24.17 11.47
C THR A 315 24.46 -23.07 12.41
N LYS A 316 25.78 -22.83 12.43
CA LYS A 316 26.39 -21.71 13.17
C LYS A 316 25.95 -20.34 12.64
N GLU A 317 25.86 -20.20 11.32
CA GLU A 317 25.39 -18.96 10.68
C GLU A 317 23.91 -18.69 10.99
N LEU A 318 23.06 -19.72 10.96
CA LEU A 318 21.65 -19.62 11.36
C LEU A 318 21.50 -19.10 12.80
N VAL A 319 22.32 -19.63 13.73
CA VAL A 319 22.36 -19.14 15.12
C VAL A 319 22.81 -17.69 15.20
N SER A 320 23.88 -17.32 14.49
CA SER A 320 24.35 -15.92 14.44
C SER A 320 23.26 -14.97 13.96
N GLN A 321 22.50 -15.36 12.92
CA GLN A 321 21.37 -14.57 12.41
C GLN A 321 20.22 -14.47 13.42
N LEU A 322 19.88 -15.56 14.11
CA LEU A 322 18.86 -15.59 15.16
C LEU A 322 19.27 -14.74 16.38
N GLU A 323 20.53 -14.81 16.81
CA GLU A 323 21.08 -14.00 17.91
C GLU A 323 21.11 -12.51 17.55
N THR A 324 21.44 -12.16 16.30
CA THR A 324 21.43 -10.78 15.82
C THR A 324 20.00 -10.22 15.79
N ARG A 325 19.01 -11.04 15.40
CA ARG A 325 17.57 -10.69 15.48
C ARG A 325 17.08 -10.54 16.92
N GLN A 326 17.52 -11.40 17.85
CA GLN A 326 17.21 -11.24 19.28
C GLN A 326 17.79 -9.94 19.86
N LYS A 327 19.05 -9.60 19.53
CA LYS A 327 19.70 -8.35 19.99
C LYS A 327 19.03 -7.08 19.45
N ALA A 328 18.39 -7.14 18.28
CA ALA A 328 17.60 -6.04 17.73
C ALA A 328 16.25 -5.83 18.45
N ASN A 329 15.85 -6.75 19.33
CA ASN A 329 14.53 -6.81 19.95
C ASN A 329 14.52 -6.46 21.46
N SER A 330 15.14 -5.36 21.86
CA SER A 330 15.15 -4.82 23.24
C SER A 330 13.82 -4.20 23.73
N GLY A 331 12.67 -4.73 23.30
CA GLY A 331 11.36 -4.35 23.81
C GLY A 331 10.94 -5.17 25.03
N VAL A 332 9.98 -4.68 25.80
CA VAL A 332 9.35 -5.40 26.93
C VAL A 332 8.65 -6.66 26.40
N THR A 333 9.30 -7.82 26.54
CA THR A 333 8.70 -9.11 26.20
C THR A 333 7.86 -9.59 27.37
N ILE A 334 6.58 -9.86 27.14
CA ILE A 334 5.72 -10.50 28.13
C ILE A 334 6.21 -11.93 28.30
N ASP A 335 6.60 -12.32 29.52
CA ASP A 335 6.97 -13.70 29.83
C ASP A 335 5.74 -14.59 29.72
N THR A 336 5.60 -15.24 28.57
CA THR A 336 4.49 -16.16 28.27
C THR A 336 4.44 -17.36 29.22
N ARG A 337 5.55 -17.72 29.90
CA ARG A 337 5.60 -18.83 30.86
C ARG A 337 4.81 -18.53 32.15
N LYS A 338 4.51 -17.26 32.42
CA LYS A 338 3.70 -16.84 33.57
C LYS A 338 2.20 -17.02 33.36
N PHE A 339 1.76 -17.33 32.14
CA PHE A 339 0.34 -17.46 31.81
C PHE A 339 -0.07 -18.91 31.65
N ASP A 340 -1.11 -19.30 32.38
CA ASP A 340 -1.80 -20.56 32.18
C ASP A 340 -2.79 -20.43 31.00
N PHE A 341 -2.31 -20.73 29.79
CA PHE A 341 -3.10 -20.64 28.55
C PHE A 341 -4.29 -21.59 28.49
N SER A 342 -4.39 -22.59 29.38
CA SER A 342 -5.60 -23.43 29.49
C SER A 342 -6.83 -22.60 29.93
N LYS A 343 -6.61 -21.44 30.55
CA LYS A 343 -7.64 -20.49 30.99
C LYS A 343 -7.89 -19.35 30.00
N ASP A 344 -7.17 -19.31 28.88
CA ASP A 344 -7.41 -18.34 27.81
C ASP A 344 -8.67 -18.71 27.02
N PHE A 345 -9.10 -17.83 26.11
CA PHE A 345 -10.36 -17.99 25.36
C PHE A 345 -10.44 -19.32 24.58
N PHE A 346 -9.33 -19.76 23.99
CA PHE A 346 -9.26 -21.01 23.22
C PHE A 346 -8.61 -22.17 23.99
N ALA A 347 -8.40 -22.02 25.30
CA ALA A 347 -7.72 -22.99 26.17
C ALA A 347 -6.33 -23.43 25.67
N ARG A 348 -5.68 -22.60 24.85
CA ARG A 348 -4.31 -22.76 24.34
C ARG A 348 -3.78 -21.41 23.87
N GLN A 349 -2.48 -21.34 23.64
CA GLN A 349 -1.85 -20.15 23.05
C GLN A 349 -2.29 -19.99 21.60
N THR A 350 -2.72 -18.78 21.25
CA THR A 350 -3.21 -18.43 19.91
C THR A 350 -2.57 -17.16 19.38
N TYR A 351 -2.48 -17.05 18.06
CA TYR A 351 -1.80 -15.97 17.36
C TYR A 351 -2.63 -15.48 16.17
N LEU A 352 -2.29 -14.29 15.66
CA LEU A 352 -2.69 -13.90 14.33
C LEU A 352 -1.83 -14.64 13.29
N THR A 353 -2.49 -15.17 12.25
CA THR A 353 -1.83 -16.00 11.25
C THR A 353 -0.89 -15.21 10.33
N VAL A 354 0.24 -15.82 10.02
CA VAL A 354 1.21 -15.32 9.02
C VAL A 354 0.90 -15.84 7.61
N SER A 355 0.21 -16.98 7.50
CA SER A 355 -0.13 -17.61 6.23
C SER A 355 -1.41 -18.45 6.33
N GLY A 356 -2.18 -18.49 5.23
CA GLY A 356 -3.36 -19.33 5.10
C GLY A 356 -3.08 -20.74 4.57
N HIS A 357 -1.84 -21.00 4.12
CA HIS A 357 -1.50 -22.11 3.23
C HIS A 357 -1.97 -23.49 3.73
N LEU A 358 -1.65 -23.87 4.98
CA LEU A 358 -2.02 -25.21 5.50
C LEU A 358 -3.53 -25.47 5.47
N HIS A 359 -4.34 -24.43 5.74
CA HIS A 359 -5.80 -24.54 5.69
C HIS A 359 -6.31 -24.56 4.25
N LEU A 360 -5.69 -23.76 3.39
CA LEU A 360 -6.05 -23.68 1.98
C LEU A 360 -5.74 -25.00 1.26
N GLU A 361 -4.63 -25.66 1.60
CA GLU A 361 -4.28 -26.98 1.08
C GLU A 361 -5.28 -28.07 1.46
N SER A 362 -5.76 -28.05 2.70
CA SER A 362 -6.87 -28.95 3.09
C SER A 362 -8.12 -28.74 2.22
N GLN A 363 -8.37 -27.51 1.76
CA GLN A 363 -9.51 -27.20 0.90
C GLN A 363 -9.24 -27.58 -0.56
N ALA A 364 -8.00 -27.39 -1.04
CA ALA A 364 -7.58 -27.83 -2.37
C ALA A 364 -7.77 -29.35 -2.55
N CYS A 365 -7.41 -30.15 -1.54
CA CYS A 365 -7.60 -31.60 -1.57
C CYS A 365 -9.07 -32.03 -1.77
N ALA A 366 -10.05 -31.17 -1.46
CA ALA A 366 -11.47 -31.46 -1.62
C ALA A 366 -12.11 -30.75 -2.83
N LEU A 367 -11.64 -29.55 -3.16
CA LEU A 367 -12.28 -28.63 -4.11
C LEU A 367 -11.47 -28.42 -5.39
N GLY A 368 -10.29 -29.02 -5.51
CA GLY A 368 -9.39 -28.83 -6.64
C GLY A 368 -8.60 -27.53 -6.52
N ASN A 369 -9.10 -26.47 -7.13
CA ASN A 369 -8.42 -25.18 -7.22
C ASN A 369 -9.08 -24.16 -6.30
N VAL A 370 -8.31 -23.60 -5.38
CA VAL A 370 -8.81 -22.67 -4.36
C VAL A 370 -7.87 -21.48 -4.18
N TYR A 371 -8.44 -20.36 -3.73
CA TYR A 371 -7.65 -19.22 -3.30
C TYR A 371 -8.28 -18.55 -2.09
N SER A 372 -7.44 -17.92 -1.26
CA SER A 372 -7.85 -17.08 -0.15
C SER A 372 -7.37 -15.66 -0.40
N PHE A 373 -8.21 -14.67 -0.10
CA PHE A 373 -7.82 -13.27 -0.09
C PHE A 373 -8.18 -12.67 1.28
N GLY A 374 -7.16 -12.35 2.08
CA GLY A 374 -7.39 -11.78 3.41
C GLY A 374 -6.14 -11.27 4.11
N PRO A 375 -6.30 -10.74 5.33
CA PRO A 375 -5.21 -10.16 6.08
C PRO A 375 -4.24 -11.23 6.62
N ARG A 376 -2.95 -10.91 6.66
CA ARG A 376 -1.88 -11.64 7.37
C ARG A 376 -1.09 -10.68 8.23
N PHE A 377 -0.48 -11.22 9.28
CA PHE A 377 0.14 -10.41 10.31
C PHE A 377 1.53 -10.91 10.64
N GLN A 378 2.52 -10.01 10.68
CA GLN A 378 3.89 -10.31 11.05
C GLN A 378 4.35 -9.31 12.12
N ALA A 379 4.89 -9.83 13.23
CA ALA A 379 5.32 -9.01 14.36
C ALA A 379 6.79 -8.55 14.26
N GLU A 380 7.49 -8.91 13.17
CA GLU A 380 8.89 -8.58 12.97
C GLU A 380 9.10 -7.05 12.89
N LYS A 381 10.06 -6.54 13.68
CA LYS A 381 10.45 -5.13 13.61
C LYS A 381 11.35 -4.90 12.39
N SER A 382 10.73 -4.49 11.29
CA SER A 382 11.45 -4.12 10.07
C SER A 382 11.50 -2.61 9.85
N ALA A 383 12.68 -2.11 9.49
CA ALA A 383 12.84 -0.76 8.95
C ALA A 383 12.61 -0.70 7.42
N SER A 384 12.35 -1.84 6.78
CA SER A 384 12.15 -1.91 5.33
C SER A 384 10.92 -1.13 4.89
N LYS A 385 11.07 -0.39 3.78
CA LYS A 385 9.95 0.30 3.09
C LYS A 385 8.99 -0.66 2.39
N LYS A 386 9.29 -1.97 2.37
CA LYS A 386 8.46 -3.02 1.76
C LYS A 386 7.77 -3.93 2.78
N SER A 387 7.84 -3.59 4.07
CA SER A 387 7.27 -4.41 5.15
C SER A 387 6.15 -3.66 5.88
N LEU A 388 5.07 -4.38 6.18
CA LEU A 388 3.97 -3.96 7.06
C LEU A 388 3.72 -5.04 8.10
N ALA A 389 3.18 -4.64 9.25
CA ALA A 389 2.75 -5.57 10.29
C ALA A 389 1.40 -6.24 9.97
N GLU A 390 0.60 -5.61 9.12
CA GLU A 390 -0.69 -6.08 8.60
C GLU A 390 -0.67 -5.91 7.08
N THR A 391 -0.82 -7.02 6.34
CA THR A 391 -0.78 -7.06 4.87
C THR A 391 -1.99 -7.80 4.32
N TRP A 392 -2.38 -7.51 3.09
CA TRP A 392 -3.39 -8.29 2.37
C TRP A 392 -2.70 -9.29 1.46
N MET A 393 -2.91 -10.57 1.73
CA MET A 393 -2.31 -11.66 0.97
C MET A 393 -3.36 -12.38 0.13
N VAL A 394 -2.94 -12.72 -1.08
CA VAL A 394 -3.63 -13.66 -1.96
C VAL A 394 -2.84 -14.96 -1.90
N ASP A 395 -3.45 -15.99 -1.33
CA ASP A 395 -2.90 -17.35 -1.24
C ASP A 395 -3.66 -18.22 -2.24
N VAL A 396 -2.96 -19.01 -3.04
CA VAL A 396 -3.50 -19.85 -4.11
C VAL A 396 -2.99 -21.26 -3.91
N GLU A 397 -3.86 -22.25 -4.07
CA GLU A 397 -3.50 -23.66 -4.00
C GLU A 397 -4.30 -24.47 -5.02
N MET A 398 -3.62 -25.37 -5.70
CA MET A 398 -4.18 -26.24 -6.73
C MET A 398 -3.88 -27.69 -6.37
N ALA A 399 -4.88 -28.56 -6.47
CA ALA A 399 -4.68 -30.01 -6.36
C ALA A 399 -4.34 -30.62 -7.72
N PHE A 400 -3.63 -31.76 -7.69
CA PHE A 400 -3.11 -32.44 -8.88
C PHE A 400 -2.13 -31.58 -9.69
N SER A 401 -1.42 -30.68 -9.03
CA SER A 401 -0.49 -29.75 -9.67
C SER A 401 0.93 -29.88 -9.12
N GLU A 402 1.91 -29.56 -9.95
CA GLU A 402 3.33 -29.55 -9.65
C GLU A 402 3.88 -28.13 -9.64
N LEU A 403 5.18 -27.99 -9.34
CA LEU A 403 5.83 -26.68 -9.26
C LEU A 403 5.68 -25.85 -10.55
N GLU A 404 5.75 -26.50 -11.72
CA GLU A 404 5.63 -25.85 -13.03
C GLU A 404 4.26 -25.23 -13.25
N ASP A 405 3.18 -25.94 -12.91
CA ASP A 405 1.81 -25.43 -13.00
C ASP A 405 1.61 -24.17 -12.16
N ALA A 406 2.18 -24.14 -10.95
CA ALA A 406 2.14 -22.95 -10.08
C ALA A 406 2.95 -21.78 -10.66
N MET A 407 4.07 -22.04 -11.33
CA MET A 407 4.86 -21.00 -12.02
C MET A 407 4.11 -20.46 -13.24
N ASP A 408 3.43 -21.31 -14.00
CA ASP A 408 2.58 -20.93 -15.14
C ASP A 408 1.41 -20.08 -14.68
N CYS A 409 0.66 -20.54 -13.66
CA CYS A 409 -0.46 -19.80 -13.09
C CYS A 409 -0.03 -18.43 -12.53
N ALA A 410 1.11 -18.35 -11.86
CA ALA A 410 1.65 -17.09 -11.35
C ALA A 410 2.02 -16.11 -12.48
N ASN A 411 2.61 -16.62 -13.57
CA ASN A 411 2.91 -15.82 -14.77
C ASN A 411 1.63 -15.29 -15.43
N ASP A 412 0.64 -16.14 -15.64
CA ASP A 412 -0.62 -15.78 -16.31
C ASP A 412 -1.42 -14.79 -15.47
N PHE A 413 -1.46 -14.98 -14.16
CA PHE A 413 -2.05 -14.05 -13.22
C PHE A 413 -1.43 -12.65 -13.33
N LEU A 414 -0.10 -12.55 -13.33
CA LEU A 414 0.59 -11.26 -13.44
C LEU A 414 0.33 -10.56 -14.77
N LYS A 415 0.30 -11.31 -15.87
CA LYS A 415 -0.05 -10.77 -17.19
C LYS A 415 -1.49 -10.27 -17.22
N PHE A 416 -2.42 -11.03 -16.64
CA PHE A 416 -3.82 -10.67 -16.55
C PHE A 416 -4.03 -9.37 -15.78
N VAL A 417 -3.48 -9.24 -14.56
CA VAL A 417 -3.68 -8.02 -13.77
C VAL A 417 -3.04 -6.79 -14.42
N CYS A 418 -1.90 -6.95 -15.10
CA CYS A 418 -1.30 -5.84 -15.87
C CYS A 418 -2.19 -5.41 -17.03
N LYS A 419 -2.76 -6.38 -17.77
CA LYS A 419 -3.72 -6.12 -18.84
C LYS A 419 -4.94 -5.36 -18.34
N MET A 420 -5.59 -5.88 -17.30
CA MET A 420 -6.76 -5.26 -16.67
C MET A 420 -6.49 -3.83 -16.21
N LEU A 421 -5.32 -3.56 -15.63
CA LEU A 421 -4.95 -2.20 -15.23
C LEU A 421 -4.80 -1.25 -16.41
N VAL A 422 -4.17 -1.69 -17.50
CA VAL A 422 -4.00 -0.87 -18.71
C VAL A 422 -5.35 -0.58 -19.37
N GLU A 423 -6.27 -1.55 -19.37
CA GLU A 423 -7.60 -1.42 -19.98
C GLU A 423 -8.54 -0.55 -19.11
N ASP A 424 -8.60 -0.80 -17.80
CA ASP A 424 -9.62 -0.19 -16.92
C ASP A 424 -9.15 1.03 -16.12
N CYS A 425 -7.83 1.17 -15.92
CA CYS A 425 -7.25 2.22 -15.06
C CYS A 425 -6.38 3.22 -15.83
N MET A 426 -6.51 3.31 -17.16
CA MET A 426 -5.67 4.18 -18.00
C MET A 426 -5.64 5.63 -17.49
N GLU A 427 -6.78 6.20 -17.07
CA GLU A 427 -6.82 7.57 -16.54
C GLU A 427 -5.93 7.76 -15.29
N ASP A 428 -6.00 6.82 -14.36
CA ASP A 428 -5.17 6.80 -13.15
C ASP A 428 -3.70 6.55 -13.48
N LEU A 429 -3.41 5.63 -14.39
CA LEU A 429 -2.06 5.36 -14.88
C LEU A 429 -1.44 6.58 -15.58
N GLN A 430 -2.22 7.34 -16.35
CA GLN A 430 -1.77 8.59 -16.97
C GLN A 430 -1.45 9.67 -15.93
N PHE A 431 -2.19 9.70 -14.82
CA PHE A 431 -1.85 10.57 -13.70
C PHE A 431 -0.54 10.14 -13.03
N VAL A 432 -0.40 8.84 -12.74
CA VAL A 432 0.82 8.25 -12.15
C VAL A 432 2.02 8.50 -13.04
N LEU A 433 1.90 8.31 -14.36
CA LEU A 433 2.95 8.56 -15.36
C LEU A 433 3.48 9.99 -15.27
N LYS A 434 2.57 10.97 -15.08
CA LYS A 434 2.91 12.39 -15.01
C LYS A 434 3.48 12.82 -13.66
N ARG A 435 3.17 12.09 -12.58
CA ARG A 435 3.39 12.58 -11.20
C ARG A 435 4.31 11.73 -10.35
N ILE A 436 4.42 10.44 -10.63
CA ILE A 436 5.17 9.48 -9.80
C ILE A 436 6.26 8.80 -10.65
N ASP A 437 5.88 8.12 -11.73
CA ASP A 437 6.79 7.26 -12.47
C ASP A 437 6.52 7.28 -13.98
N LYS A 438 7.42 7.91 -14.73
CA LYS A 438 7.29 8.10 -16.18
C LYS A 438 7.28 6.79 -16.98
N ALA A 439 7.82 5.71 -16.43
CA ALA A 439 7.93 4.41 -17.10
C ALA A 439 6.80 3.43 -16.73
N VAL A 440 5.80 3.85 -15.95
CA VAL A 440 4.81 2.92 -15.38
C VAL A 440 3.97 2.17 -16.44
N ILE A 441 3.49 2.88 -17.46
CA ILE A 441 2.64 2.27 -18.51
C ILE A 441 3.47 1.32 -19.37
N GLU A 442 4.65 1.76 -19.81
CA GLU A 442 5.59 0.95 -20.58
C GLU A 442 5.98 -0.31 -19.81
N ARG A 443 6.27 -0.20 -18.51
CA ARG A 443 6.59 -1.34 -17.65
C ARG A 443 5.45 -2.36 -17.58
N LEU A 444 4.21 -1.91 -17.39
CA LEU A 444 3.04 -2.81 -17.35
C LEU A 444 2.85 -3.51 -18.71
N GLN A 445 2.93 -2.76 -19.81
CA GLN A 445 2.83 -3.31 -21.17
C GLN A 445 3.95 -4.31 -21.46
N PHE A 446 5.18 -4.00 -21.05
CA PHE A 446 6.33 -4.87 -21.21
C PHE A 446 6.14 -6.20 -20.48
N THR A 447 5.64 -6.19 -19.25
CA THR A 447 5.35 -7.44 -18.51
C THR A 447 4.23 -8.26 -19.15
N MET A 448 3.23 -7.61 -19.75
CA MET A 448 2.19 -8.31 -20.52
C MET A 448 2.77 -9.07 -21.71
N SER A 449 3.68 -8.45 -22.47
CA SER A 449 4.27 -9.05 -23.68
C SER A 449 5.48 -9.95 -23.40
N SER A 450 6.12 -9.85 -22.24
CA SER A 450 7.35 -10.57 -21.94
C SER A 450 7.13 -12.05 -21.66
N SER A 451 8.06 -12.88 -22.11
CA SER A 451 8.28 -14.21 -21.54
C SER A 451 9.06 -14.08 -20.24
N PHE A 452 8.65 -14.77 -19.18
CA PHE A 452 9.37 -14.75 -17.92
C PHE A 452 10.55 -15.73 -18.01
N GLU A 453 11.74 -15.27 -17.67
CA GLU A 453 12.92 -16.15 -17.63
C GLU A 453 12.78 -17.15 -16.48
N ARG A 454 13.11 -18.42 -16.69
CA ARG A 454 13.08 -19.44 -15.63
C ARG A 454 14.49 -19.92 -15.37
N ILE A 455 14.98 -19.68 -14.16
CA ILE A 455 16.30 -20.15 -13.74
C ILE A 455 16.20 -20.85 -12.40
N SER A 456 16.95 -21.93 -12.24
CA SER A 456 17.14 -22.55 -10.94
C SER A 456 17.97 -21.64 -10.03
N TYR A 457 17.86 -21.84 -8.73
CA TYR A 457 18.73 -21.19 -7.74
C TYR A 457 20.21 -21.45 -8.02
N ALA A 458 20.56 -22.65 -8.50
CA ALA A 458 21.94 -23.00 -8.83
C ALA A 458 22.46 -22.15 -9.98
N GLU A 459 21.71 -22.06 -11.08
CA GLU A 459 22.03 -21.21 -12.23
C GLU A 459 22.10 -19.74 -11.84
N ALA A 460 21.18 -19.26 -10.99
CA ALA A 460 21.22 -17.88 -10.48
C ALA A 460 22.53 -17.57 -9.76
N ILE A 461 23.05 -18.49 -8.94
CA ILE A 461 24.34 -18.35 -8.25
C ILE A 461 25.50 -18.36 -9.24
N GLU A 462 25.48 -19.25 -10.23
CA GLU A 462 26.50 -19.33 -11.28
C GLU A 462 26.59 -18.04 -12.09
N VAL A 463 25.45 -17.55 -12.57
CA VAL A 463 25.32 -16.30 -13.32
C VAL A 463 25.84 -15.12 -12.49
N LEU A 464 25.44 -14.99 -11.23
CA LEU A 464 25.90 -13.91 -10.36
C LEU A 464 27.40 -13.97 -10.06
N ARG A 465 28.00 -15.16 -9.99
CA ARG A 465 29.46 -15.33 -9.80
C ARG A 465 30.28 -14.93 -11.02
N GLN A 466 29.71 -15.02 -12.21
CA GLN A 466 30.36 -14.64 -13.46
C GLN A 466 30.37 -13.12 -13.69
N VAL A 467 29.65 -12.34 -12.89
CA VAL A 467 29.58 -10.88 -13.02
C VAL A 467 30.92 -10.25 -12.64
N ALA A 468 31.70 -9.85 -13.66
CA ALA A 468 32.95 -9.14 -13.46
C ALA A 468 32.72 -7.70 -12.95
N GLY A 469 33.51 -7.25 -11.99
CA GLY A 469 33.54 -5.85 -11.53
C GLY A 469 32.44 -5.43 -10.55
N LYS A 470 31.41 -6.25 -10.30
CA LYS A 470 30.39 -5.99 -9.27
C LYS A 470 30.78 -6.68 -7.96
N LYS A 471 30.89 -5.90 -6.87
CA LYS A 471 30.98 -6.43 -5.51
C LYS A 471 29.61 -6.37 -4.85
N PHE A 472 29.05 -7.54 -4.56
CA PHE A 472 27.80 -7.66 -3.79
C PHE A 472 28.06 -7.51 -2.30
N GLN A 473 27.07 -7.00 -1.55
CA GLN A 473 27.19 -6.85 -0.10
C GLN A 473 27.24 -8.20 0.63
N SER A 474 26.54 -9.20 0.09
CA SER A 474 26.51 -10.56 0.63
C SER A 474 27.12 -11.55 -0.35
N ASN A 475 27.76 -12.60 0.19
CA ASN A 475 28.42 -13.63 -0.59
C ASN A 475 27.43 -14.33 -1.54
N VAL A 476 27.89 -14.56 -2.77
CA VAL A 476 27.17 -15.32 -3.79
C VAL A 476 27.69 -16.75 -3.75
N GLU A 477 27.12 -17.57 -2.87
CA GLU A 477 27.54 -18.95 -2.67
C GLU A 477 26.36 -19.92 -2.58
N PHE A 478 26.54 -21.14 -3.10
CA PHE A 478 25.54 -22.20 -2.99
C PHE A 478 25.32 -22.53 -1.52
N GLY A 479 24.06 -22.49 -1.07
CA GLY A 479 23.69 -22.64 0.32
C GLY A 479 23.40 -21.34 1.06
N VAL A 480 23.67 -20.19 0.45
CA VAL A 480 23.32 -18.86 0.98
C VAL A 480 22.07 -18.33 0.29
N ALA A 481 21.18 -17.68 1.04
CA ALA A 481 19.96 -17.08 0.49
C ALA A 481 20.31 -15.98 -0.52
N LEU A 482 19.62 -15.94 -1.67
CA LEU A 482 19.69 -14.79 -2.56
C LEU A 482 19.08 -13.57 -1.87
N THR A 483 19.85 -12.50 -1.77
CA THR A 483 19.39 -11.22 -1.21
C THR A 483 18.53 -10.45 -2.22
N GLU A 484 17.86 -9.40 -1.76
CA GLU A 484 17.16 -8.47 -2.64
C GLU A 484 18.10 -7.79 -3.64
N GLU A 485 19.36 -7.51 -3.25
CA GLU A 485 20.37 -6.97 -4.18
C GLU A 485 20.66 -7.98 -5.29
N HIS A 486 20.87 -9.26 -4.95
CA HIS A 486 21.15 -10.32 -5.92
C HIS A 486 19.98 -10.49 -6.90
N GLN A 487 18.76 -10.56 -6.38
CA GLN A 487 17.54 -10.72 -7.19
C GLN A 487 17.29 -9.52 -8.10
N SER A 488 17.45 -8.30 -7.58
CA SER A 488 17.29 -7.09 -8.39
C SER A 488 18.35 -7.02 -9.48
N TYR A 489 19.61 -7.39 -9.19
CA TYR A 489 20.66 -7.42 -10.20
C TYR A 489 20.39 -8.40 -11.35
N LEU A 490 19.90 -9.60 -11.04
CA LEU A 490 19.49 -10.58 -12.05
C LEU A 490 18.44 -9.97 -12.99
N VAL A 491 17.43 -9.32 -12.44
CA VAL A 491 16.28 -8.83 -13.21
C VAL A 491 16.57 -7.52 -13.92
N ASP A 492 17.23 -6.57 -13.26
CA ASP A 492 17.42 -5.21 -13.78
C ASP A 492 18.65 -5.10 -14.72
N GLU A 493 19.73 -5.84 -14.45
CA GLU A 493 21.00 -5.69 -15.18
C GLU A 493 21.26 -6.85 -16.17
N ILE A 494 20.97 -8.09 -15.76
CA ILE A 494 21.30 -9.29 -16.54
C ILE A 494 20.19 -9.63 -17.55
N TYR A 495 19.01 -9.99 -17.05
CA TYR A 495 17.92 -10.48 -17.90
C TYR A 495 17.06 -9.37 -18.48
N LYS A 496 16.91 -8.24 -17.78
CA LYS A 496 16.09 -7.08 -18.18
C LYS A 496 14.63 -7.44 -18.48
N LYS A 497 14.13 -8.51 -17.84
CA LYS A 497 12.75 -9.03 -17.95
C LYS A 497 12.38 -9.76 -16.66
N PRO A 498 11.09 -10.00 -16.38
CA PRO A 498 10.66 -10.80 -15.23
C PRO A 498 11.39 -12.15 -15.16
N VAL A 499 11.81 -12.55 -13.96
CA VAL A 499 12.53 -13.81 -13.72
C VAL A 499 11.81 -14.62 -12.64
N ILE A 500 11.61 -15.90 -12.91
CA ILE A 500 11.17 -16.91 -11.96
C ILE A 500 12.40 -17.71 -11.53
N ILE A 501 12.76 -17.59 -10.25
CA ILE A 501 13.87 -18.33 -9.65
C ILE A 501 13.30 -19.52 -8.90
N TYR A 502 13.65 -20.76 -9.27
CA TYR A 502 13.07 -21.98 -8.69
C TYR A 502 14.11 -22.93 -8.07
N ASN A 503 13.65 -23.99 -7.38
CA ASN A 503 14.50 -24.99 -6.68
C ASN A 503 15.46 -24.37 -5.65
N HIS A 504 14.90 -23.60 -4.71
CA HIS A 504 15.65 -22.96 -3.64
C HIS A 504 16.24 -23.95 -2.62
N GLN A 505 17.20 -23.48 -1.81
CA GLN A 505 17.82 -24.28 -0.74
C GLN A 505 16.82 -24.78 0.31
N LYS A 506 16.88 -26.07 0.65
CA LYS A 506 16.06 -26.75 1.67
C LYS A 506 16.02 -26.00 3.01
N GLY A 507 17.18 -25.52 3.46
CA GLY A 507 17.34 -24.90 4.79
C GLY A 507 16.62 -23.57 4.98
N LEU A 508 16.14 -22.95 3.89
CA LEU A 508 15.48 -21.64 3.91
C LEU A 508 13.97 -21.73 3.68
N LYS A 509 13.42 -22.95 3.65
CA LYS A 509 12.03 -23.20 3.26
C LYS A 509 11.25 -23.87 4.38
N PRO A 510 9.95 -23.56 4.52
CA PRO A 510 9.07 -24.19 5.49
C PRO A 510 9.06 -25.72 5.37
N PHE A 511 8.66 -26.38 6.45
CA PHE A 511 8.66 -27.85 6.56
C PHE A 511 7.75 -28.54 5.54
N TYR A 512 6.69 -27.85 5.10
CA TYR A 512 5.69 -28.36 4.17
C TYR A 512 6.13 -28.30 2.71
N VAL A 513 7.22 -27.61 2.37
CA VAL A 513 7.69 -27.50 0.98
C VAL A 513 8.34 -28.81 0.55
N ARG A 514 7.94 -29.33 -0.61
CA ARG A 514 8.46 -30.59 -1.17
C ARG A 514 9.98 -30.57 -1.31
N LEU A 515 10.62 -31.61 -0.81
CA LEU A 515 12.05 -31.82 -0.99
C LEU A 515 12.33 -32.41 -2.37
N ASN A 516 13.26 -31.81 -3.11
CA ASN A 516 13.70 -32.36 -4.38
C ASN A 516 14.55 -33.61 -4.17
N ASP A 517 14.66 -34.43 -5.22
CA ASP A 517 15.31 -35.74 -5.13
C ASP A 517 16.83 -35.63 -4.86
N ASP A 518 17.41 -34.43 -5.06
CA ASP A 518 18.81 -34.12 -4.70
C ASP A 518 19.06 -34.01 -3.18
N GLY A 519 17.99 -33.98 -2.37
CA GLY A 519 18.03 -33.81 -0.91
C GLY A 519 18.57 -32.45 -0.41
N LYS A 520 18.93 -31.55 -1.32
CA LYS A 520 19.59 -30.25 -1.05
C LYS A 520 18.68 -29.07 -1.34
N THR A 521 17.84 -29.18 -2.36
CA THR A 521 16.91 -28.14 -2.81
C THR A 521 15.46 -28.54 -2.50
N ALA A 522 14.58 -27.55 -2.50
CA ALA A 522 13.16 -27.69 -2.27
C ALA A 522 12.39 -27.04 -3.42
N ALA A 523 11.29 -27.67 -3.81
CA ALA A 523 10.41 -27.25 -4.90
C ALA A 523 9.66 -25.96 -4.53
N ALA A 524 10.37 -24.85 -4.61
CA ALA A 524 9.87 -23.51 -4.34
C ALA A 524 10.36 -22.55 -5.41
N PHE A 525 9.58 -21.52 -5.69
CA PHE A 525 9.92 -20.48 -6.64
C PHE A 525 9.62 -19.08 -6.09
N ASN A 526 10.31 -18.08 -6.63
CA ASN A 526 10.01 -16.67 -6.45
C ASN A 526 9.86 -16.02 -7.83
N VAL A 527 8.82 -15.22 -8.03
CA VAL A 527 8.69 -14.36 -9.20
C VAL A 527 9.23 -12.98 -8.84
N VAL A 528 10.26 -12.54 -9.57
CA VAL A 528 10.96 -11.27 -9.36
C VAL A 528 10.71 -10.36 -10.56
N LEU A 529 10.15 -9.18 -10.28
CA LEU A 529 9.88 -8.16 -11.30
C LEU A 529 10.91 -7.03 -11.24
N PRO A 530 11.24 -6.41 -12.40
CA PRO A 530 12.11 -5.24 -12.42
C PRO A 530 11.58 -4.14 -11.51
N LYS A 531 12.49 -3.36 -10.90
CA LYS A 531 12.20 -2.25 -9.97
C LYS A 531 11.58 -2.62 -8.61
N VAL A 532 10.71 -3.62 -8.53
CA VAL A 532 10.01 -3.99 -7.28
C VAL A 532 10.64 -5.17 -6.56
N GLY A 533 11.29 -6.10 -7.27
CA GLY A 533 11.87 -7.30 -6.69
C GLY A 533 10.84 -8.44 -6.60
N THR A 534 10.94 -9.28 -5.57
CA THR A 534 10.06 -10.45 -5.42
C THR A 534 8.61 -10.03 -5.16
N VAL A 535 7.67 -10.45 -6.01
CA VAL A 535 6.23 -10.16 -5.87
C VAL A 535 5.38 -11.39 -5.55
N ILE A 536 5.79 -12.58 -5.99
CA ILE A 536 5.12 -13.85 -5.73
C ILE A 536 6.13 -14.83 -5.16
N ARG A 537 5.71 -15.62 -4.17
CA ARG A 537 6.46 -16.75 -3.62
C ARG A 537 5.58 -17.99 -3.66
N GLY A 538 6.07 -19.08 -4.20
CA GLY A 538 5.28 -20.31 -4.29
C GLY A 538 6.10 -21.56 -4.07
N SER A 539 5.40 -22.68 -3.98
CA SER A 539 5.98 -24.00 -3.74
C SER A 539 5.02 -25.12 -4.12
N GLN A 540 5.59 -26.29 -4.32
CA GLN A 540 4.88 -27.56 -4.26
C GLN A 540 4.91 -28.07 -2.82
N SER A 541 3.78 -28.57 -2.33
CA SER A 541 3.68 -29.15 -0.99
C SER A 541 4.20 -30.58 -0.95
N GLU A 542 4.80 -30.97 0.17
CA GLU A 542 5.37 -32.31 0.40
C GLU A 542 4.24 -33.31 0.65
N GLU A 543 3.91 -34.10 -0.36
CA GLU A 543 2.82 -35.07 -0.36
C GLU A 543 3.21 -36.40 0.31
N ARG A 544 4.51 -36.66 0.49
CA ARG A 544 5.03 -37.92 1.04
C ARG A 544 5.08 -37.84 2.56
N PHE A 545 4.25 -38.66 3.23
CA PHE A 545 4.11 -38.68 4.69
C PHE A 545 5.45 -38.80 5.43
N ASP A 546 6.30 -39.74 5.03
CA ASP A 546 7.57 -40.01 5.74
C ASP A 546 8.54 -38.85 5.63
N VAL A 547 8.61 -38.20 4.45
CA VAL A 547 9.47 -37.05 4.20
C VAL A 547 8.99 -35.86 5.02
N LEU A 548 7.68 -35.56 4.98
CA LEU A 548 7.07 -34.47 5.75
C LEU A 548 7.27 -34.69 7.26
N SER A 549 7.01 -35.90 7.76
CA SER A 549 7.18 -36.24 9.17
C SER A 549 8.65 -36.14 9.60
N SER A 550 9.60 -36.54 8.75
CA SER A 550 11.02 -36.35 9.01
C SER A 550 11.38 -34.87 9.07
N ARG A 551 10.90 -34.04 8.13
CA ARG A 551 11.13 -32.58 8.12
C ARG A 551 10.58 -31.90 9.36
N MET A 552 9.41 -32.31 9.84
CA MET A 552 8.85 -31.80 11.08
C MET A 552 9.71 -32.14 12.30
N LYS A 553 10.24 -33.37 12.38
CA LYS A 553 11.16 -33.79 13.44
C LYS A 553 12.48 -33.01 13.38
N GLU A 554 13.05 -32.82 12.20
CA GLU A 554 14.27 -32.01 11.98
C GLU A 554 14.13 -30.58 12.54
N LEU A 555 12.94 -30.00 12.45
CA LEU A 555 12.64 -28.62 12.88
C LEU A 555 12.02 -28.53 14.28
N GLY A 556 11.88 -29.65 14.99
CA GLY A 556 11.31 -29.68 16.34
C GLY A 556 9.83 -29.32 16.42
N LEU A 557 9.05 -29.54 15.35
CA LEU A 557 7.62 -29.24 15.34
C LEU A 557 6.82 -30.32 16.08
N PRO A 558 5.93 -29.95 17.02
CA PRO A 558 5.17 -30.92 17.82
C PRO A 558 4.11 -31.62 16.96
N LYS A 559 4.31 -32.92 16.69
CA LYS A 559 3.46 -33.73 15.79
C LYS A 559 1.96 -33.59 16.08
N GLN A 560 1.57 -33.60 17.35
CA GLN A 560 0.17 -33.56 17.78
C GLN A 560 -0.55 -32.29 17.29
N GLN A 561 0.16 -31.16 17.20
CA GLN A 561 -0.41 -29.88 16.77
C GLN A 561 -0.73 -29.84 15.26
N TYR A 562 -0.02 -30.64 14.47
CA TYR A 562 -0.15 -30.73 13.02
C TYR A 562 -0.73 -32.06 12.56
N GLN A 563 -1.30 -32.85 13.47
CA GLN A 563 -1.82 -34.18 13.14
C GLN A 563 -2.87 -34.09 12.01
N TRP A 564 -3.78 -33.12 12.09
CA TRP A 564 -4.78 -32.85 11.06
C TRP A 564 -4.16 -32.58 9.67
N TYR A 565 -2.98 -31.96 9.62
CA TYR A 565 -2.29 -31.65 8.37
C TYR A 565 -1.54 -32.88 7.83
N LEU A 566 -1.01 -33.73 8.73
CA LEU A 566 -0.46 -35.03 8.37
C LEU A 566 -1.55 -35.99 7.86
N ASP A 567 -2.77 -35.90 8.36
CA ASP A 567 -3.90 -36.73 7.93
C ASP A 567 -4.22 -36.51 6.44
N LEU A 568 -3.95 -35.32 5.90
CA LEU A 568 -4.04 -35.04 4.44
C LEU A 568 -3.14 -35.97 3.61
N ARG A 569 -2.03 -36.46 4.18
CA ARG A 569 -1.11 -37.40 3.51
C ARG A 569 -1.49 -38.86 3.74
N CYS A 570 -2.35 -39.14 4.71
CA CYS A 570 -2.80 -40.48 5.05
C CYS A 570 -4.05 -40.92 4.27
N HIS A 571 -4.87 -39.97 3.83
CA HIS A 571 -6.19 -40.24 3.29
C HIS A 571 -6.37 -39.63 1.89
N GLY A 572 -5.85 -40.32 0.87
CA GLY A 572 -5.96 -39.87 -0.52
C GLY A 572 -5.04 -38.70 -0.86
N SER A 573 -3.75 -38.82 -0.52
CA SER A 573 -2.74 -37.79 -0.80
C SER A 573 -2.60 -37.53 -2.30
N VAL A 574 -2.47 -36.27 -2.67
CA VAL A 574 -2.22 -35.79 -4.04
C VAL A 574 -1.11 -34.75 -4.01
N LYS A 575 -0.47 -34.52 -5.16
CA LYS A 575 0.43 -33.37 -5.30
C LYS A 575 -0.41 -32.09 -5.30
N THR A 576 0.03 -31.11 -4.54
CA THR A 576 -0.53 -29.76 -4.59
C THR A 576 0.59 -28.76 -4.77
N SER A 577 0.29 -27.67 -5.46
CA SER A 577 1.20 -26.55 -5.59
C SER A 577 0.43 -25.24 -5.57
N GLY A 578 1.12 -24.21 -5.13
CA GLY A 578 0.48 -22.94 -4.83
C GLY A 578 1.46 -21.80 -4.73
N PHE A 579 0.91 -20.61 -4.53
CA PHE A 579 1.71 -19.41 -4.31
C PHE A 579 0.95 -18.37 -3.50
N SER A 580 1.73 -17.49 -2.89
CA SER A 580 1.28 -16.35 -2.11
C SER A 580 1.84 -15.07 -2.71
N LEU A 581 1.02 -14.02 -2.69
CA LEU A 581 1.42 -12.68 -3.11
C LEU A 581 0.88 -11.63 -2.15
N MET A 582 1.68 -10.60 -1.89
CA MET A 582 1.24 -9.41 -1.17
C MET A 582 0.62 -8.45 -2.17
N LEU A 583 -0.67 -8.15 -2.03
CA LEU A 583 -1.39 -7.30 -2.98
C LEU A 583 -0.72 -5.92 -3.10
N GLU A 584 -0.22 -5.39 -1.99
CA GLU A 584 0.49 -4.11 -1.95
C GLU A 584 1.74 -4.11 -2.84
N SER A 585 2.43 -5.24 -3.04
CA SER A 585 3.56 -5.33 -3.97
C SER A 585 3.13 -5.05 -5.41
N LEU A 586 1.93 -5.49 -5.81
CA LEU A 586 1.37 -5.17 -7.13
C LEU A 586 0.99 -3.69 -7.23
N VAL A 587 0.49 -3.10 -6.15
CA VAL A 587 0.21 -1.65 -6.10
C VAL A 587 1.51 -0.86 -6.27
N LEU A 588 2.59 -1.23 -5.58
CA LEU A 588 3.91 -0.60 -5.78
C LEU A 588 4.38 -0.74 -7.23
N TYR A 589 4.21 -1.92 -7.83
CA TYR A 589 4.58 -2.18 -9.22
C TYR A 589 3.78 -1.32 -10.21
N ALA A 590 2.46 -1.25 -10.02
CA ALA A 590 1.51 -0.50 -10.85
C ALA A 590 1.55 1.01 -10.66
N THR A 591 2.18 1.50 -9.59
CA THR A 591 2.24 2.95 -9.28
C THR A 591 3.66 3.53 -9.28
N GLY A 592 4.68 2.68 -9.16
CA GLY A 592 6.07 3.12 -9.01
C GLY A 592 6.36 3.76 -7.64
N LEU A 593 5.48 3.58 -6.65
CA LEU A 593 5.74 3.99 -5.27
C LEU A 593 6.89 3.17 -4.67
N ASN A 594 7.64 3.77 -3.76
CA ASN A 594 8.82 3.16 -3.13
C ASN A 594 8.57 2.66 -1.70
N ASP A 595 7.41 2.99 -1.11
CA ASP A 595 7.08 2.65 0.27
C ASP A 595 5.66 2.08 0.32
N VAL A 596 5.55 0.85 0.83
CA VAL A 596 4.31 0.09 0.95
C VAL A 596 3.27 0.78 1.82
N LYS A 597 3.69 1.68 2.72
CA LYS A 597 2.79 2.48 3.57
C LYS A 597 1.94 3.48 2.79
N ASP A 598 2.35 3.81 1.56
CA ASP A 598 1.59 4.66 0.65
C ASP A 598 0.68 3.85 -0.30
N ALA A 599 0.81 2.53 -0.30
CA ALA A 599 -0.04 1.61 -1.07
C ALA A 599 -1.31 1.19 -0.32
N VAL A 600 -1.35 1.34 1.02
CA VAL A 600 -2.49 0.98 1.87
C VAL A 600 -3.16 2.21 2.48
N PRO A 601 -4.48 2.20 2.75
CA PRO A 601 -5.17 3.35 3.34
C PRO A 601 -4.71 3.70 4.76
N PHE A 602 -4.46 2.71 5.61
CA PHE A 602 -4.11 2.87 7.02
C PHE A 602 -3.00 1.88 7.42
N PRO A 603 -1.72 2.20 7.16
CA PRO A 603 -0.64 1.26 7.39
C PRO A 603 -0.47 0.91 8.87
N ARG A 604 -0.11 -0.35 9.15
CA ARG A 604 0.35 -0.81 10.47
C ARG A 604 1.85 -1.12 10.39
N SER A 605 2.62 -0.55 11.31
CA SER A 605 4.06 -0.81 11.39
C SER A 605 4.54 -0.73 12.83
N SER A 606 5.74 -1.24 13.11
CA SER A 606 6.36 -1.15 14.44
C SER A 606 6.30 0.28 14.99
N GLY A 607 5.78 0.43 16.22
CA GLY A 607 5.61 1.72 16.89
C GLY A 607 4.46 2.60 16.38
N ARG A 608 3.72 2.19 15.34
CA ARG A 608 2.60 2.96 14.77
C ARG A 608 1.41 2.04 14.42
N ALA A 609 0.45 1.98 15.34
CA ALA A 609 -0.86 1.33 15.14
C ALA A 609 -1.99 2.34 14.91
N ASN A 610 -1.85 3.55 15.46
CA ASN A 610 -2.76 4.69 15.24
C ASN A 610 -2.17 5.62 14.17
N ASN A 611 -3.04 6.36 13.47
CA ASN A 611 -2.62 7.45 12.58
C ASN A 611 -2.30 8.71 13.37
#